data_AF-A0AAU6BWD0-F1
#
_entry.id   AF-A0AAU6BWD0-F1
#
_cell.length_a   1.000
_cell.length_b   1.000
_cell.length_c   1.000
_cell.angle_alpha   90.00
_cell.angle_beta   90.00
_cell.angle_gamma   90.00
#
_symmetry.space_group_name_H-M   'P 1'
#
loop_
_entity.id
_entity.type
_entity.pdbx_description
1 polymer ?
#
loop_
_entity_poly.entity_id
_entity_poly.type
_entity_poly.pdbx_seq_one_letter_code
_entity_poly.pdbx_strand_id
1 'polypeptide(L)'
;MSRNSDGLSVTYDGLDFAATKIGNEAKQLEQDLQELRALVVKSLQYWEGDAQNTFNEKLHRWDKEANDIHTALTGIGHVVYTSGGTYMEGDKKAASYFQ
;
A
#
# COMPACT_ATOMS: atom_id res chain seq x y z
N MET A 1 25.90 -22.68 17.35
CA MET A 1 24.53 -22.14 17.45
C MET A 1 24.12 -21.41 16.15
N SER A 2 24.23 -22.07 14.99
CA SER A 2 24.17 -21.41 13.65
C SER A 2 22.82 -21.46 12.93
N ARG A 3 21.79 -22.10 13.51
CA ARG A 3 20.50 -22.34 12.81
C ARG A 3 19.49 -21.21 12.96
N ASN A 4 19.58 -20.39 14.00
CA ASN A 4 18.62 -19.32 14.24
C ASN A 4 18.90 -18.07 13.39
N SER A 5 20.16 -17.74 13.13
CA SER A 5 20.54 -16.60 12.30
C SER A 5 20.14 -16.75 10.83
N ASP A 6 20.20 -17.99 10.32
CA ASP A 6 19.83 -18.33 8.94
C ASP A 6 18.31 -18.18 8.72
N GLY A 7 17.51 -18.63 9.70
CA GLY A 7 16.05 -18.45 9.68
C GLY A 7 15.61 -16.98 9.79
N LEU A 8 16.34 -16.16 10.58
CA LEU A 8 16.11 -14.72 10.71
C LEU A 8 16.44 -13.95 9.43
N SER A 9 17.53 -14.31 8.74
CA SER A 9 17.92 -13.68 7.47
C SER A 9 16.90 -13.96 6.37
N VAL A 10 16.44 -15.21 6.24
CA VAL A 10 15.42 -15.59 5.23
C VAL A 10 14.08 -14.90 5.50
N THR A 11 13.72 -14.70 6.77
CA THR A 11 12.51 -13.94 7.10
C THR A 11 12.65 -12.45 6.81
N TYR A 12 13.83 -11.85 6.98
CA TYR A 12 14.10 -10.46 6.60
C TYR A 12 13.95 -10.23 5.09
N ASP A 13 14.60 -11.06 4.28
CA ASP A 13 14.53 -10.95 2.81
C ASP A 13 13.09 -11.14 2.31
N GLY A 14 12.33 -12.05 2.95
CA GLY A 14 10.92 -12.25 2.66
C GLY A 14 10.04 -11.04 3.01
N LEU A 15 10.34 -10.37 4.12
CA LEU A 15 9.57 -9.21 4.57
C LEU A 15 9.83 -7.97 3.70
N ASP A 16 11.10 -7.70 3.36
CA ASP A 16 11.49 -6.58 2.50
C ASP A 16 10.97 -6.76 1.06
N PHE A 17 11.03 -7.99 0.54
CA PHE A 17 10.42 -8.34 -0.75
C PHE A 17 8.90 -8.12 -0.73
N ALA A 18 8.22 -8.55 0.33
CA ALA A 18 6.78 -8.33 0.48
C ALA A 18 6.45 -6.83 0.58
N ALA A 19 7.23 -6.04 1.32
CA ALA A 19 7.05 -4.59 1.44
C ALA A 19 7.15 -3.91 0.08
N THR A 20 8.20 -4.24 -0.67
CA THR A 20 8.45 -3.70 -2.01
C THR A 20 7.32 -4.07 -2.96
N LYS A 21 6.86 -5.34 -2.93
CA LYS A 21 5.76 -5.80 -3.77
C LYS A 21 4.45 -5.08 -3.43
N ILE A 22 4.11 -4.94 -2.15
CA ILE A 22 2.91 -4.22 -1.70
C ILE A 22 2.97 -2.75 -2.12
N GLY A 23 4.13 -2.09 -1.98
CA GLY A 23 4.31 -0.71 -2.43
C GLY A 23 4.11 -0.55 -3.93
N ASN A 24 4.62 -1.48 -4.73
CA ASN A 24 4.43 -1.49 -6.18
C ASN A 24 2.96 -1.73 -6.56
N GLU A 25 2.28 -2.68 -5.92
CA GLU A 25 0.86 -2.96 -6.15
C GLU A 25 -0.02 -1.77 -5.74
N ALA A 26 0.31 -1.09 -4.64
CA ALA A 26 -0.38 0.13 -4.22
C ALA A 26 -0.28 1.24 -5.26
N LYS A 27 0.92 1.44 -5.82
CA LYS A 27 1.15 2.44 -6.87
C LYS A 27 0.40 2.10 -8.16
N GLN A 28 0.41 0.83 -8.57
CA GLN A 28 -0.35 0.38 -9.74
C GLN A 28 -1.84 0.61 -9.53
N LEU A 29 -2.37 0.24 -8.36
CA LEU A 29 -3.78 0.42 -8.05
C LEU A 29 -4.19 1.90 -8.06
N GLU A 30 -3.34 2.79 -7.56
CA GLU A 30 -3.60 4.23 -7.62
C GLU A 30 -3.69 4.73 -9.07
N GLN A 31 -2.80 4.26 -9.96
CA GLN A 31 -2.85 4.59 -11.38
C GLN A 31 -4.14 4.08 -12.02
N ASP A 32 -4.50 2.81 -11.77
CA ASP A 32 -5.72 2.20 -12.32
C ASP A 32 -6.97 2.95 -11.85
N LEU A 33 -7.01 3.38 -10.59
CA LEU A 33 -8.11 4.19 -10.05
C LEU A 33 -8.17 5.55 -10.75
N GLN A 34 -7.04 6.24 -10.95
CA GLN A 34 -7.02 7.52 -11.67
C GLN A 34 -7.51 7.37 -13.13
N GLU A 35 -7.12 6.30 -13.82
CA GLU A 35 -7.58 6.01 -15.18
C GLU A 35 -9.08 5.73 -15.21
N LEU A 36 -9.59 4.91 -14.29
CA LEU A 36 -11.02 4.63 -14.16
C LEU A 36 -11.81 5.91 -13.90
N ARG A 37 -11.31 6.80 -13.01
CA ARG A 37 -11.91 8.12 -12.76
C ARG A 37 -12.03 8.91 -14.06
N ALA A 38 -10.96 8.98 -14.84
CA ALA A 38 -10.93 9.75 -16.07
C ALA A 38 -11.94 9.23 -17.09
N LEU A 39 -12.07 7.91 -17.24
CA LEU A 39 -13.07 7.27 -18.11
C LEU A 39 -14.50 7.58 -17.63
N VAL A 40 -14.73 7.49 -16.33
CA VAL A 40 -16.03 7.78 -15.71
C VAL A 40 -16.40 9.26 -15.92
N VAL A 41 -15.51 10.21 -15.62
CA VAL A 41 -15.76 11.65 -15.87
C VAL A 41 -15.97 11.95 -17.36
N LYS A 42 -15.26 11.26 -18.25
CA LYS A 42 -15.46 11.39 -19.70
C LYS A 42 -16.82 10.83 -20.17
N SER A 43 -17.47 9.96 -19.40
CA SER A 43 -18.83 9.49 -19.72
C SER A 43 -19.92 10.50 -19.32
N LEU A 44 -19.61 11.38 -18.35
CA LEU A 44 -20.50 12.36 -17.74
C LEU A 44 -21.02 13.41 -18.73
N GLN A 45 -20.22 13.75 -19.74
CA GLN A 45 -20.60 14.66 -20.83
C GLN A 45 -21.80 14.17 -21.66
N TYR A 46 -22.25 12.92 -21.48
CA TYR A 46 -23.44 12.38 -22.13
C TYR A 46 -24.67 12.34 -21.21
N TRP A 47 -24.55 12.74 -19.95
CA TRP A 47 -25.60 12.61 -18.93
C TRP A 47 -26.16 14.01 -18.61
N GLU A 48 -27.40 14.30 -19.04
CA GLU A 48 -28.11 15.55 -18.72
C GLU A 48 -29.20 15.33 -17.66
N GLY A 49 -29.47 16.36 -16.83
CA GLY A 49 -30.58 16.38 -15.86
C GLY A 49 -30.32 15.60 -14.57
N ASP A 50 -31.34 14.93 -14.03
CA ASP A 50 -31.30 14.20 -12.74
C ASP A 50 -30.23 13.08 -12.68
N ALA A 51 -29.84 12.55 -13.85
CA ALA A 51 -28.76 11.58 -13.97
C ALA A 51 -27.41 12.16 -13.49
N GLN A 52 -27.21 13.47 -13.63
CA GLN A 52 -25.97 14.16 -13.25
C GLN A 52 -25.80 14.22 -11.72
N ASN A 53 -26.88 14.45 -10.97
CA ASN A 53 -26.85 14.43 -9.50
C ASN A 53 -26.53 13.03 -8.97
N THR A 54 -27.22 12.01 -9.47
CA THR A 54 -26.96 10.62 -9.08
C THR A 54 -25.53 10.21 -9.41
N PHE A 55 -25.03 10.63 -10.57
CA PHE A 55 -23.65 10.38 -10.96
C PHE A 55 -22.65 11.02 -9.99
N ASN A 56 -22.85 12.30 -9.64
CA ASN A 56 -21.95 13.01 -8.73
C ASN A 56 -21.87 12.33 -7.36
N GLU A 57 -23.00 11.84 -6.83
CA GLU A 57 -23.01 11.06 -5.59
C GLU A 57 -22.21 9.75 -5.71
N LYS A 58 -22.37 9.03 -6.83
CA LYS A 58 -21.63 7.79 -7.09
C LYS A 58 -20.13 8.05 -7.24
N LEU A 59 -19.76 9.11 -7.95
CA LEU A 59 -18.36 9.53 -8.12
C LEU A 59 -17.73 9.91 -6.78
N HIS A 60 -18.46 10.64 -5.94
CA HIS A 60 -17.97 11.00 -4.60
C HIS A 60 -17.74 9.77 -3.72
N ARG A 61 -18.64 8.78 -3.78
CA ARG A 61 -18.47 7.52 -3.07
C ARG A 61 -17.28 6.73 -3.60
N TRP A 62 -17.12 6.66 -4.92
CA TRP A 62 -15.97 6.03 -5.56
C TRP A 62 -14.65 6.69 -5.12
N ASP A 63 -14.58 8.03 -5.09
CA ASP A 63 -13.42 8.79 -4.61
C ASP A 63 -13.05 8.43 -3.17
N LYS A 64 -14.06 8.28 -2.31
CA LYS A 64 -13.84 7.89 -0.92
C LYS A 64 -13.28 6.47 -0.83
N GLU A 65 -13.90 5.51 -1.49
CA GLU A 65 -13.47 4.11 -1.47
C GLU A 65 -12.05 3.94 -2.04
N ALA A 66 -11.73 4.66 -3.13
CA ALA A 66 -10.39 4.71 -3.71
C ALA A 66 -9.33 5.23 -2.70
N ASN A 67 -9.63 6.33 -1.99
CA ASN A 67 -8.73 6.88 -0.98
C ASN A 67 -8.55 5.95 0.23
N ASP A 68 -9.62 5.29 0.68
CA ASP A 68 -9.56 4.34 1.79
C ASP A 68 -8.63 3.16 1.45
N ILE A 69 -8.73 2.64 0.22
CA ILE A 69 -7.84 1.56 -0.25
C ILE A 69 -6.38 2.03 -0.32
N HIS A 70 -6.12 3.20 -0.90
CA HIS A 70 -4.77 3.77 -0.96
C HIS A 70 -4.17 3.98 0.44
N THR A 71 -4.97 4.48 1.38
CA THR A 71 -4.56 4.68 2.77
C THR A 71 -4.21 3.35 3.45
N ALA A 72 -5.03 2.32 3.26
CA ALA A 72 -4.78 1.00 3.82
C ALA A 72 -3.49 0.38 3.26
N LEU A 73 -3.26 0.44 1.95
CA LEU A 73 -2.07 -0.12 1.31
C LEU A 73 -0.80 0.63 1.73
N THR A 74 -0.85 1.95 1.79
CA THR A 74 0.28 2.78 2.28
C THR A 74 0.56 2.49 3.76
N GLY A 75 -0.48 2.29 4.57
CA GLY A 75 -0.36 1.89 5.96
C GLY A 75 0.31 0.52 6.14
N ILE A 76 -0.08 -0.47 5.32
CA ILE A 76 0.57 -1.79 5.32
C ILE A 76 2.05 -1.65 4.93
N GLY A 77 2.35 -0.92 3.86
CA GLY A 77 3.74 -0.67 3.45
C GLY A 77 4.58 -0.03 4.56
N HIS A 78 4.02 0.95 5.28
CA HIS A 78 4.68 1.60 6.40
C HIS A 78 4.96 0.64 7.57
N VAL A 79 3.98 -0.20 7.95
CA VAL A 79 4.14 -1.18 9.03
C VAL A 79 5.20 -2.23 8.69
N VAL A 80 5.23 -2.71 7.44
CA VAL A 80 6.23 -3.68 7.01
C VAL A 80 7.63 -3.05 7.00
N TYR A 81 7.78 -1.84 6.48
CA TYR A 81 9.05 -1.11 6.46
C TYR A 81 9.60 -0.83 7.87
N THR A 82 8.74 -0.31 8.75
CA THR A 82 9.13 -0.03 10.14
C THR A 82 9.48 -1.31 10.91
N SER A 83 8.73 -2.39 10.70
CA SER A 83 9.04 -3.69 11.32
C SER A 83 10.41 -4.23 10.89
N GLY A 84 10.80 -4.07 9.62
CA GLY A 84 12.13 -4.42 9.13
C GLY A 84 13.25 -3.56 9.72
N GLY A 85 13.05 -2.24 9.79
CA GLY A 85 14.05 -1.30 10.32
C GLY A 85 14.27 -1.40 11.84
N THR A 86 13.19 -1.42 12.63
CA THR A 86 13.27 -1.47 14.10
C THR A 86 13.88 -2.78 14.60
N TYR A 87 13.66 -3.90 13.91
CA TYR A 87 14.28 -5.17 14.29
C TYR A 87 15.77 -5.23 13.92
N MET A 88 16.18 -4.69 12.77
CA MET A 88 17.61 -4.64 12.39
C MET A 88 18.42 -3.76 13.36
N GLU A 89 17.87 -2.63 13.80
CA GLU A 89 18.50 -1.81 14.85
C GLU A 89 18.55 -2.54 16.19
N GLY A 90 17.45 -3.20 16.57
CA GLY A 90 17.38 -4.01 17.79
C GLY A 90 18.43 -5.12 17.83
N ASP A 91 18.62 -5.82 16.71
CA ASP A 91 19.55 -6.95 16.61
C ASP A 91 21.02 -6.48 16.51
N LYS A 92 21.31 -5.38 15.80
CA LYS A 92 22.63 -4.72 15.87
C LYS A 92 22.98 -4.32 17.30
N LYS A 93 22.01 -3.76 18.02
CA LYS A 93 22.20 -3.36 19.42
C LYS A 93 22.40 -4.59 20.31
N ALA A 94 21.60 -5.64 20.14
CA ALA A 94 21.79 -6.91 20.85
C ALA A 94 23.16 -7.54 20.58
N ALA A 95 23.58 -7.62 19.32
CA ALA A 95 24.88 -8.13 18.91
C ALA A 95 26.05 -7.33 19.51
N SER A 96 25.89 -6.01 19.64
CA SER A 96 26.90 -5.16 20.32
C SER A 96 27.05 -5.42 21.82
N TYR A 97 26.05 -6.05 22.47
CA TYR A 97 26.14 -6.46 23.88
C TYR A 97 26.80 -7.84 24.07
N PHE A 98 27.03 -8.60 23.00
CA PHE A 98 27.65 -9.93 23.04
C PHE A 98 29.11 -9.95 22.53
N GLN A 99 29.71 -8.76 22.34
CA GLN A 99 31.14 -8.57 22.02
C GLN A 99 31.91 -8.16 23.27
#